data_AF-A0A970R475-F1
#
_entry.id   AF-A0A970R475-F1
#
_cell.length_a   1.000
_cell.length_b   1.000
_cell.length_c   1.000
_cell.angle_alpha   90.00
_cell.angle_beta   90.00
_cell.angle_gamma   90.00
#
_symmetry.space_group_name_H-M   'P 1'
#
loop_
_entity.id
_entity.type
_entity.pdbx_description
1 polymer ?
#
loop_
_entity_poly.entity_id
_entity_poly.type
_entity_poly.pdbx_seq_one_letter_code
_entity_poly.pdbx_strand_id
1 'polypeptide(L)'
;MKKLMIIATTLLFMAGYTVNAQTSQDYNKQDQARQQGMMMQKGGMMQGGMMNNGMCPMCGQMMNQDMPMQKYMMMVNQMPNMQQQLSLTDAQADQLYDLQASFKKQQIDFQSELRKKQMKLKSLLADNASASQVKEQMKACSETRINMGIAAYETIGKMKAVLNSDQKEQLKSRMMQMQSQDGMMNQGQDGMMQNRGGMMQDRDNN
;
A
#
# COMPACT_ATOMS: atom_id res chain seq x y z
N MET A 1 25.73 -15.08 52.20
CA MET A 1 26.24 -13.70 52.40
C MET A 1 26.05 -12.92 51.11
N LYS A 2 25.31 -11.82 51.19
CA LYS A 2 24.91 -10.96 50.07
C LYS A 2 26.12 -10.14 49.59
N LYS A 3 26.34 -10.03 48.28
CA LYS A 3 27.16 -8.96 47.70
C LYS A 3 26.28 -8.15 46.76
N LEU A 4 26.00 -6.94 47.21
CA LEU A 4 25.32 -5.86 46.48
C LEU A 4 26.24 -5.39 45.35
N MET A 5 25.78 -5.48 44.10
CA MET A 5 26.38 -4.80 42.97
C MET A 5 25.53 -3.57 42.64
N ILE A 6 26.06 -2.41 42.97
CA ILE A 6 25.55 -1.09 42.58
C ILE A 6 26.13 -0.82 41.18
N ILE A 7 25.28 -0.66 40.17
CA ILE A 7 25.74 -0.18 38.85
C ILE A 7 25.09 1.18 38.60
N ALA A 8 25.96 2.17 38.50
CA ALA A 8 25.67 3.58 38.33
C ALA A 8 25.00 3.86 36.99
N THR A 9 23.90 4.61 37.03
CA THR A 9 23.19 5.11 35.86
C THR A 9 23.83 6.43 35.41
N THR A 10 24.57 6.41 34.30
CA THR A 10 25.10 7.62 33.68
C THR A 10 24.04 8.22 32.75
N LEU A 11 23.44 9.34 33.15
CA LEU A 11 22.55 10.14 32.32
C LEU A 11 23.35 10.95 31.29
N LEU A 12 22.98 10.78 30.02
CA LEU A 12 23.63 11.38 28.85
C LEU A 12 22.81 12.61 28.43
N PHE A 13 23.33 13.82 28.68
CA PHE A 13 22.72 15.07 28.22
C PHE A 13 23.09 15.30 26.75
N MET A 14 22.11 15.20 25.84
CA MET A 14 22.25 15.66 24.46
C MET A 14 21.91 17.15 24.38
N ALA A 15 22.89 17.98 24.01
CA ALA A 15 22.67 19.36 23.64
C ALA A 15 22.10 19.43 22.21
N GLY A 16 20.89 20.00 22.09
CA GLY A 16 20.26 20.30 20.81
C GLY A 16 20.82 21.59 20.23
N TYR A 17 21.19 21.55 18.95
CA TYR A 17 21.31 22.74 18.11
C TYR A 17 20.31 22.61 16.96
N THR A 18 19.22 23.36 17.05
CA THR A 18 18.35 23.66 15.91
C THR A 18 18.81 24.97 15.30
N VAL A 19 19.23 24.93 14.04
CA VAL A 19 19.45 26.14 13.23
C VAL A 19 18.23 26.30 12.32
N ASN A 20 17.38 27.28 12.64
CA ASN A 20 16.37 27.78 11.73
C ASN A 20 17.02 28.83 10.82
N ALA A 21 17.08 28.55 9.52
CA ALA A 21 17.31 29.58 8.51
C ALA A 21 15.97 29.85 7.80
N GLN A 22 15.27 30.90 8.26
CA GLN A 22 14.29 31.62 7.45
C GLN A 22 15.05 32.36 6.34
N THR A 23 14.65 32.14 5.09
CA THR A 23 14.97 33.07 4.00
C THR A 23 13.66 33.42 3.31
N SER A 24 13.15 34.61 3.62
CA SER A 24 12.15 35.31 2.82
C SER A 24 12.89 36.07 1.71
N GLN A 25 12.42 35.97 0.47
CA GLN A 25 12.59 37.06 -0.49
C GLN A 25 11.50 36.99 -1.58
N ASP A 26 10.65 38.00 -1.53
CA ASP A 26 9.79 38.50 -2.61
C ASP A 26 10.51 38.56 -3.96
N TYR A 27 9.83 38.17 -5.04
CA TYR A 27 9.93 38.85 -6.33
C TYR A 27 8.60 38.80 -7.10
N ASN A 28 8.41 39.86 -7.88
CA ASN A 28 7.19 40.43 -8.41
C ASN A 28 6.47 39.65 -9.53
N LYS A 29 5.17 39.98 -9.59
CA LYS A 29 4.29 40.19 -10.76
C LYS A 29 4.88 40.10 -12.19
N GLN A 30 3.97 39.66 -13.06
CA GLN A 30 3.74 40.11 -14.44
C GLN A 30 4.38 39.26 -15.54
N ASP A 31 3.57 38.41 -16.19
CA ASP A 31 3.53 38.31 -17.65
C ASP A 31 2.27 37.55 -18.11
N GLN A 32 1.26 38.33 -18.45
CA GLN A 32 0.14 37.92 -19.29
C GLN A 32 0.43 38.37 -20.72
N ALA A 33 0.13 37.47 -21.66
CA ALA A 33 -0.04 37.67 -23.10
C ALA A 33 1.20 37.57 -24.00
N ARG A 34 1.32 36.45 -24.74
CA ARG A 34 1.04 36.36 -26.19
C ARG A 34 1.65 35.10 -26.82
N GLN A 35 0.79 34.31 -27.49
CA GLN A 35 0.98 33.39 -28.64
C GLN A 35 0.02 32.20 -28.44
N GLN A 36 -1.26 32.28 -28.81
CA GLN A 36 -1.81 32.22 -30.18
C GLN A 36 -1.02 31.30 -31.12
N GLY A 37 -1.63 30.15 -31.44
CA GLY A 37 -1.44 29.48 -32.72
C GLY A 37 -1.03 28.01 -32.65
N MET A 38 -1.93 27.10 -32.26
CA MET A 38 -2.04 25.75 -32.84
C MET A 38 -3.47 25.22 -32.63
N MET A 39 -4.37 25.60 -33.54
CA MET A 39 -5.69 24.95 -33.68
C MET A 39 -5.53 23.70 -34.55
N MET A 40 -5.51 22.52 -33.93
CA MET A 40 -5.75 21.24 -34.62
C MET A 40 -7.27 21.00 -34.67
N GLN A 41 -7.92 21.59 -35.67
CA GLN A 41 -9.22 21.14 -36.17
C GLN A 41 -8.98 20.13 -37.29
N LYS A 42 -9.31 18.85 -37.05
CA LYS A 42 -10.06 17.96 -37.96
C LYS A 42 -9.85 16.50 -37.58
N GLY A 43 -10.96 15.81 -37.30
CA GLY A 43 -11.02 14.36 -37.47
C GLY A 43 -11.98 13.64 -36.54
N GLY A 44 -13.27 13.64 -36.88
CA GLY A 44 -14.14 12.48 -36.66
C GLY A 44 -14.69 12.24 -35.24
N MET A 45 -16.00 12.43 -35.10
CA MET A 45 -16.91 11.49 -34.44
C MET A 45 -16.34 10.66 -33.26
N MET A 46 -16.46 11.17 -32.03
CA MET A 46 -16.75 10.33 -30.86
C MET A 46 -17.79 11.03 -29.99
N GLN A 47 -18.98 11.17 -30.57
CA GLN A 47 -20.19 11.54 -29.86
C GLN A 47 -20.87 10.24 -29.44
N GLY A 48 -20.98 10.02 -28.13
CA GLY A 48 -21.95 9.08 -27.55
C GLY A 48 -21.36 7.81 -26.95
N GLY A 49 -21.23 7.84 -25.62
CA GLY A 49 -21.46 6.68 -24.75
C GLY A 49 -20.39 5.59 -24.75
N MET A 50 -19.49 5.62 -23.75
CA MET A 50 -18.87 4.45 -23.07
C MET A 50 -17.57 4.87 -22.38
N MET A 51 -17.66 5.67 -21.32
CA MET A 51 -16.53 5.86 -20.38
C MET A 51 -17.01 5.79 -18.92
N ASN A 52 -17.99 4.93 -18.64
CA ASN A 52 -18.36 4.55 -17.29
C ASN A 52 -18.23 3.03 -17.21
N ASN A 53 -17.31 2.52 -16.38
CA ASN A 53 -16.95 1.12 -16.14
C ASN A 53 -15.93 0.44 -17.08
N GLY A 54 -14.88 1.16 -17.49
CA GLY A 54 -13.65 0.54 -18.02
C GLY A 54 -12.71 0.03 -16.92
N MET A 55 -13.17 -0.83 -16.01
CA MET A 55 -12.25 -1.62 -15.19
C MET A 55 -11.74 -2.77 -16.07
N CYS A 56 -10.47 -2.71 -16.46
CA CYS A 56 -9.83 -3.78 -17.22
C CYS A 56 -10.03 -5.12 -16.49
N PRO A 57 -10.76 -6.11 -17.03
CA PRO A 57 -11.05 -7.37 -16.33
C PRO A 57 -9.78 -8.16 -15.98
N MET A 58 -8.67 -7.90 -16.67
CA MET A 58 -7.34 -8.43 -16.34
C MET A 58 -6.76 -7.89 -15.02
N CYS A 59 -7.17 -6.70 -14.56
CA CYS A 59 -6.71 -6.14 -13.29
C CYS A 59 -7.34 -6.84 -12.08
N GLY A 60 -8.55 -7.40 -12.23
CA GLY A 60 -9.22 -8.14 -11.16
C GLY A 60 -8.52 -9.46 -10.84
N GLN A 61 -8.00 -10.15 -11.86
CA GLN A 61 -7.37 -11.46 -11.68
C GLN A 61 -5.94 -11.38 -11.12
N MET A 62 -5.23 -10.27 -11.31
CA MET A 62 -3.93 -10.04 -10.67
C MET A 62 -4.01 -9.64 -9.19
N MET A 63 -5.16 -9.13 -8.72
CA MET A 63 -5.40 -8.80 -7.31
C MET A 63 -5.68 -10.04 -6.45
N ASN A 64 -5.98 -11.19 -7.08
CA ASN A 64 -6.21 -12.46 -6.38
C ASN A 64 -4.89 -13.21 -6.06
N GLN A 65 -3.73 -12.56 -6.25
CA GLN A 65 -2.46 -13.07 -5.74
C GLN A 65 -2.44 -12.91 -4.23
N ASP A 66 -2.33 -14.03 -3.52
CA ASP A 66 -2.08 -14.08 -2.09
C ASP A 66 -0.78 -13.32 -1.80
N MET A 67 -0.91 -12.07 -1.36
CA MET A 67 0.19 -11.19 -0.95
C MET A 67 0.25 -11.21 0.57
N PRO A 68 0.80 -12.27 1.19
CA PRO A 68 0.69 -12.52 2.63
C PRO A 68 1.26 -11.36 3.45
N MET A 69 2.29 -10.68 2.94
CA MET A 69 2.93 -9.56 3.64
C MET A 69 2.10 -8.27 3.59
N GLN A 70 1.32 -8.05 2.53
CA GLN A 70 0.50 -6.85 2.40
C GLN A 70 -0.62 -6.82 3.45
N LYS A 71 -1.17 -7.99 3.79
CA LYS A 71 -2.15 -8.14 4.87
C LYS A 71 -1.65 -7.58 6.19
N TYR A 72 -0.39 -7.86 6.57
CA TYR A 72 0.18 -7.33 7.81
C TYR A 72 0.34 -5.81 7.78
N MET A 73 0.82 -5.24 6.67
CA MET A 73 0.92 -3.79 6.52
C MET A 73 -0.44 -3.09 6.64
N MET A 74 -1.49 -3.67 6.04
CA MET A 74 -2.85 -3.14 6.17
C MET A 74 -3.32 -3.21 7.63
N MET A 75 -3.10 -4.34 8.30
CA MET A 75 -3.48 -4.48 9.71
C MET A 75 -2.78 -3.46 10.62
N VAL A 76 -1.50 -3.13 10.38
CA VAL A 76 -0.79 -2.14 11.22
C VAL A 76 -1.48 -0.78 11.15
N ASN A 77 -2.02 -0.45 9.96
CA ASN A 77 -2.74 0.80 9.74
C ASN A 77 -4.17 0.77 10.27
N GLN A 78 -4.83 -0.38 10.23
CA GLN A 78 -6.24 -0.48 10.60
C GLN A 78 -6.47 -0.76 12.08
N MET A 79 -5.62 -1.55 12.75
CA MET A 79 -5.89 -2.02 14.11
C MET A 79 -6.12 -0.90 15.14
N PRO A 80 -5.35 0.22 15.16
CA PRO A 80 -5.62 1.32 16.08
C PRO A 80 -6.99 1.99 15.86
N ASN A 81 -7.51 1.95 14.62
CA ASN A 81 -8.80 2.53 14.26
C ASN A 81 -9.99 1.60 14.57
N MET A 82 -9.74 0.40 15.11
CA MET A 82 -10.77 -0.58 15.44
C MET A 82 -11.29 -0.43 16.90
N GLN A 83 -11.20 0.77 17.48
CA GLN A 83 -11.52 1.03 18.89
C GLN A 83 -12.92 0.56 19.28
N GLN A 84 -13.95 0.94 18.52
CA GLN A 84 -15.33 0.50 18.79
C GLN A 84 -15.51 -1.00 18.49
N GLN A 85 -14.90 -1.46 17.41
CA GLN A 85 -15.06 -2.80 16.87
C GLN A 85 -14.47 -3.89 17.75
N LEU A 86 -13.42 -3.55 18.51
CA LEU A 86 -12.73 -4.42 19.45
C LEU A 86 -12.96 -3.98 20.90
N SER A 87 -13.83 -2.99 21.15
CA SER A 87 -14.04 -2.42 22.49
C SER A 87 -12.71 -2.11 23.20
N LEU A 88 -11.79 -1.43 22.50
CA LEU A 88 -10.49 -1.08 23.05
C LEU A 88 -10.66 -0.01 24.13
N THR A 89 -9.90 -0.14 25.21
CA THR A 89 -9.73 0.96 26.16
C THR A 89 -8.87 2.06 25.54
N ASP A 90 -8.96 3.28 26.05
CA ASP A 90 -8.13 4.40 25.57
C ASP A 90 -6.63 4.07 25.70
N ALA A 91 -6.23 3.46 26.82
CA ALA A 91 -4.85 3.02 27.03
C ALA A 91 -4.39 1.97 26.00
N GLN A 92 -5.27 1.04 25.59
CA GLN A 92 -4.93 0.10 24.51
C GLN A 92 -4.82 0.81 23.17
N ALA A 93 -5.75 1.73 22.86
CA ALA A 93 -5.73 2.50 21.63
C ALA A 93 -4.44 3.32 21.50
N ASP A 94 -4.01 4.01 22.56
CA ASP A 94 -2.76 4.78 22.60
C ASP A 94 -1.54 3.88 22.33
N GLN A 95 -1.45 2.72 22.98
CA GLN A 95 -0.37 1.76 22.73
C GLN A 95 -0.35 1.26 21.28
N LEU A 96 -1.51 1.04 20.68
CA LEU A 96 -1.60 0.66 19.27
C LEU A 96 -1.18 1.82 18.35
N TYR A 97 -1.53 3.07 18.66
CA TYR A 97 -1.07 4.23 17.90
C TYR A 97 0.45 4.41 17.99
N ASP A 98 1.06 4.22 19.15
CA ASP A 98 2.52 4.30 19.34
C ASP A 98 3.26 3.23 18.53
N LEU A 99 2.74 2.00 18.53
CA LEU A 99 3.26 0.91 17.70
C LEU A 99 3.13 1.22 16.21
N GLN A 100 1.99 1.78 15.79
CA GLN A 100 1.77 2.20 14.40
C GLN A 100 2.73 3.31 14.00
N ALA A 101 2.92 4.33 14.83
CA ALA A 101 3.81 5.44 14.57
C ALA A 101 5.26 4.97 14.43
N SER A 102 5.70 4.09 15.33
CA SER A 102 7.02 3.46 15.28
C SER A 102 7.23 2.69 13.97
N PHE A 103 6.26 1.89 13.54
CA PHE A 103 6.32 1.20 12.27
C PHE A 103 6.32 2.16 11.07
N LYS A 104 5.47 3.20 11.07
CA LYS A 104 5.44 4.21 9.99
C LYS A 104 6.79 4.92 9.82
N LYS A 105 7.51 5.17 10.92
CA LYS A 105 8.88 5.69 10.86
C LYS A 105 9.83 4.71 10.14
N GLN A 106 9.83 3.44 10.55
CA GLN A 106 10.62 2.40 9.88
C GLN A 106 10.23 2.22 8.41
N GLN A 107 8.94 2.33 8.09
CA GLN A 107 8.42 2.24 6.73
C GLN A 107 9.01 3.33 5.83
N ILE A 108 9.13 4.56 6.33
CA ILE A 108 9.77 5.67 5.59
C ILE A 108 11.24 5.33 5.30
N ASP A 109 11.97 4.80 6.28
CA ASP A 109 13.37 4.40 6.11
C ASP A 109 13.50 3.29 5.06
N PHE A 110 12.66 2.25 5.11
CA PHE A 110 12.63 1.19 4.10
C PHE A 110 12.28 1.70 2.69
N GLN A 111 11.35 2.64 2.57
CA GLN A 111 10.99 3.24 1.28
C GLN A 111 12.15 4.06 0.71
N SER A 112 12.86 4.81 1.56
CA SER A 112 14.06 5.56 1.16
C SER A 112 15.18 4.63 0.67
N GLU A 113 15.49 3.60 1.45
CA GLU A 113 16.43 2.53 1.10
C GLU A 113 16.08 1.86 -0.25
N LEU A 114 14.81 1.47 -0.42
CA LEU A 114 14.34 0.81 -1.63
C LEU A 114 14.49 1.74 -2.85
N ARG A 115 14.12 3.02 -2.73
CA ARG A 115 14.29 4.00 -3.81
C ARG A 115 15.75 4.14 -4.22
N LYS A 116 16.68 4.25 -3.25
CA LYS A 116 18.13 4.28 -3.53
C LYS A 116 18.57 3.03 -4.31
N LYS A 117 18.16 1.85 -3.85
CA LYS A 117 18.51 0.57 -4.51
C LYS A 117 17.88 0.44 -5.90
N GLN A 118 16.67 0.96 -6.12
CA GLN A 118 16.00 0.99 -7.42
C GLN A 118 16.69 1.97 -8.40
N MET A 119 17.13 3.14 -7.93
CA MET A 119 17.91 4.07 -8.77
C MET A 119 19.22 3.43 -9.23
N LYS A 120 19.92 2.72 -8.33
CA LYS A 120 21.12 1.97 -8.70
C LYS A 120 20.82 0.87 -9.72
N LEU A 121 19.72 0.14 -9.55
CA LEU A 121 19.27 -0.85 -10.54
C LEU A 121 19.02 -0.21 -11.90
N LYS A 122 18.34 0.95 -11.94
CA LYS A 122 18.08 1.69 -13.17
C LYS A 122 19.38 2.12 -13.86
N SER A 123 20.39 2.58 -13.10
CA SER A 123 21.72 2.90 -13.65
C SER A 123 22.37 1.67 -14.27
N LEU A 124 22.44 0.55 -13.53
CA LEU A 124 23.04 -0.69 -14.04
C LEU A 124 22.39 -1.18 -15.34
N LEU A 125 21.07 -1.04 -15.46
CA LEU A 125 20.36 -1.39 -16.68
C LEU A 125 20.66 -0.42 -17.84
N ALA A 126 20.76 0.88 -17.57
CA ALA A 126 21.13 1.87 -18.58
C ALA A 126 22.57 1.68 -19.08
N ASP A 127 23.47 1.25 -18.20
CA ASP A 127 24.89 1.05 -18.49
C ASP A 127 25.19 -0.34 -19.11
N ASN A 128 24.16 -1.14 -19.42
CA ASN A 128 24.28 -2.53 -19.88
C ASN A 128 25.22 -3.37 -18.99
N ALA A 129 25.10 -3.20 -17.66
CA ALA A 129 25.91 -3.93 -16.69
C ALA A 129 25.70 -5.46 -16.81
N SER A 130 26.65 -6.22 -16.26
CA SER A 130 26.57 -7.67 -16.30
C SER A 130 25.32 -8.22 -15.60
N ALA A 131 24.82 -9.37 -16.06
CA ALA A 131 23.68 -10.04 -15.45
C ALA A 131 23.88 -10.32 -13.94
N SER A 132 25.13 -10.57 -13.52
CA SER A 132 25.47 -10.78 -12.10
C SER A 132 25.20 -9.53 -11.25
N GLN A 133 25.64 -8.35 -11.72
CA GLN A 133 25.43 -7.08 -11.02
C GLN A 133 23.95 -6.71 -10.96
N VAL A 134 23.21 -6.92 -12.05
CA VAL A 134 21.76 -6.71 -12.09
C VAL A 134 21.06 -7.63 -11.10
N LYS A 135 21.41 -8.92 -11.08
CA LYS A 135 20.85 -9.92 -10.14
C LYS A 135 21.13 -9.55 -8.69
N GLU A 136 22.35 -9.14 -8.36
CA GLU A 136 22.71 -8.71 -7.01
C GLU A 136 21.90 -7.50 -6.56
N GLN A 137 21.75 -6.51 -7.45
CA GLN A 137 20.97 -5.32 -7.13
C GLN A 137 19.47 -5.60 -7.00
N MET A 138 18.93 -6.52 -7.81
CA MET A 138 17.56 -7.02 -7.66
C MET A 138 17.36 -7.73 -6.31
N LYS A 139 18.31 -8.55 -5.88
CA LYS A 139 18.28 -9.18 -4.55
C LYS A 139 18.24 -8.14 -3.43
N ALA A 140 19.09 -7.12 -3.50
CA ALA A 140 19.10 -6.04 -2.50
C ALA A 140 17.75 -5.29 -2.43
N CYS A 141 17.10 -5.05 -3.58
CA CYS A 141 15.75 -4.50 -3.62
C CYS A 141 14.73 -5.43 -2.94
N SER A 142 14.77 -6.72 -3.25
CA SER A 142 13.87 -7.73 -2.67
C SER A 142 14.07 -7.88 -1.16
N GLU A 143 15.31 -7.92 -0.69
CA GLU A 143 15.64 -7.98 0.74
C GLU A 143 15.04 -6.81 1.52
N THR A 144 15.10 -5.60 0.96
CA THR A 144 14.47 -4.41 1.58
C THR A 144 12.96 -4.57 1.71
N ARG A 145 12.29 -5.13 0.69
CA ARG A 145 10.84 -5.40 0.73
C ARG A 145 10.49 -6.50 1.75
N ILE A 146 11.31 -7.55 1.81
CA ILE A 146 11.15 -8.63 2.80
C ILE A 146 11.27 -8.07 4.21
N ASN A 147 12.31 -7.28 4.48
CA ASN A 147 12.53 -6.68 5.80
C ASN A 147 11.39 -5.74 6.21
N MET A 148 10.85 -4.95 5.28
CA MET A 148 9.66 -4.12 5.54
C MET A 148 8.44 -4.99 5.90
N GLY A 149 8.25 -6.11 5.21
CA GLY A 149 7.21 -7.07 5.53
C GLY A 149 7.39 -7.70 6.92
N ILE A 150 8.61 -8.13 7.25
CA ILE A 150 8.94 -8.70 8.57
C ILE A 150 8.63 -7.69 9.67
N ALA A 151 9.04 -6.43 9.51
CA ALA A 151 8.74 -5.37 10.47
C ALA A 151 7.22 -5.19 10.68
N ALA A 152 6.42 -5.30 9.61
CA ALA A 152 4.95 -5.25 9.72
C ALA A 152 4.40 -6.46 10.49
N TYR A 153 4.89 -7.66 10.18
CA TYR A 153 4.52 -8.90 10.87
C TYR A 153 4.82 -8.82 12.37
N GLU A 154 6.03 -8.40 12.74
CA GLU A 154 6.44 -8.23 14.14
C GLU A 154 5.62 -7.16 14.85
N THR A 155 5.35 -6.03 14.18
CA THR A 155 4.51 -4.97 14.73
C THR A 155 3.10 -5.49 15.02
N ILE A 156 2.52 -6.28 14.13
CA ILE A 156 1.23 -6.93 14.38
C ILE A 156 1.28 -7.92 15.54
N GLY A 157 2.38 -8.67 15.69
CA GLY A 157 2.59 -9.50 16.87
C GLY A 157 2.51 -8.68 18.17
N LYS A 158 3.20 -7.53 18.22
CA LYS A 158 3.18 -6.61 19.36
C LYS A 158 1.80 -6.00 19.58
N MET A 159 1.13 -5.55 18.52
CA MET A 159 -0.23 -5.00 18.62
C MET A 159 -1.23 -6.03 19.14
N LYS A 160 -1.17 -7.28 18.66
CA LYS A 160 -1.99 -8.37 19.19
C LYS A 160 -1.71 -8.65 20.67
N ALA A 161 -0.49 -8.44 21.15
CA ALA A 161 -0.15 -8.64 22.56
C ALA A 161 -0.82 -7.61 23.50
N VAL A 162 -1.18 -6.43 22.99
CA VAL A 162 -1.95 -5.40 23.73
C VAL A 162 -3.40 -5.84 23.97
N LEU A 163 -3.93 -6.72 23.12
CA LEU A 163 -5.32 -7.19 23.18
C LEU A 163 -5.50 -8.32 24.21
N ASN A 164 -6.66 -8.34 24.87
CA ASN A 164 -7.08 -9.47 25.69
C ASN A 164 -7.61 -10.64 24.82
N SER A 165 -8.00 -11.75 25.45
CA SER A 165 -8.50 -12.96 24.75
C SER A 165 -9.71 -12.67 23.88
N ASP A 166 -10.69 -11.94 24.41
CA ASP A 166 -11.99 -11.72 23.77
C ASP A 166 -11.81 -10.80 22.55
N GLN A 167 -10.97 -9.77 22.69
CA GLN A 167 -10.59 -8.86 21.61
C GLN A 167 -9.82 -9.58 20.49
N LYS A 168 -8.97 -10.55 20.83
CA LYS A 168 -8.25 -11.38 19.84
C LYS A 168 -9.22 -12.23 19.02
N GLU A 169 -10.23 -12.82 19.65
CA GLU A 169 -11.26 -13.59 18.93
C GLU A 169 -12.15 -12.69 18.08
N GLN A 170 -12.54 -11.50 18.56
CA GLN A 170 -13.27 -10.52 17.75
C GLN A 170 -12.46 -10.10 16.51
N LEU A 171 -11.17 -9.83 16.69
CA LEU A 171 -10.26 -9.52 15.60
C LEU A 171 -10.18 -10.67 14.58
N LYS A 172 -10.05 -11.92 15.06
CA LYS A 172 -9.98 -13.12 14.21
C LYS A 172 -11.27 -13.32 13.39
N SER A 173 -12.44 -13.21 14.02
CA SER A 173 -13.75 -13.32 13.34
C SER A 173 -13.89 -12.26 12.24
N ARG A 174 -13.44 -11.01 12.49
CA ARG A 174 -13.43 -9.97 11.46
C ARG A 174 -12.48 -10.26 10.31
N MET A 175 -11.29 -10.79 10.59
CA MET A 175 -10.37 -11.20 9.53
C MET A 175 -10.98 -12.27 8.62
N MET A 176 -11.73 -13.23 9.20
CA MET A 176 -12.44 -14.23 8.41
C MET A 176 -13.55 -13.60 7.57
N GLN A 177 -14.34 -12.68 8.15
CA GLN A 177 -15.43 -11.99 7.43
C GLN A 177 -14.92 -11.20 6.23
N MET A 178 -13.83 -10.44 6.38
CA MET A 178 -13.22 -9.72 5.26
C MET A 178 -12.79 -10.68 4.15
N GLN A 179 -12.16 -11.80 4.51
CA GLN A 179 -11.72 -12.80 3.55
C GLN A 179 -12.89 -13.49 2.83
N SER A 180 -14.04 -13.66 3.49
CA SER A 180 -15.24 -14.22 2.88
C SER A 180 -15.98 -13.24 1.96
N GLN A 181 -15.92 -11.93 2.22
CA GLN A 181 -16.58 -10.91 1.39
C GLN A 181 -15.81 -10.61 0.10
N ASP A 182 -14.48 -10.63 0.13
CA ASP A 182 -13.65 -10.43 -1.08
C ASP A 182 -13.79 -11.58 -2.10
N GLY A 183 -14.29 -12.75 -1.67
CA GLY A 183 -14.54 -13.91 -2.54
C GLY A 183 -15.90 -13.92 -3.26
N MET A 184 -16.81 -12.99 -2.97
CA MET A 184 -18.20 -13.02 -3.49
C MET A 184 -18.48 -12.06 -4.65
N MET A 185 -17.54 -11.23 -5.10
CA MET A 185 -17.78 -10.30 -6.22
C MET A 185 -17.74 -10.94 -7.62
N ASN A 186 -17.61 -12.26 -7.75
CA ASN A 186 -17.44 -12.93 -9.06
C ASN A 186 -18.53 -13.96 -9.43
N GLN A 187 -19.74 -13.86 -8.87
CA GLN A 187 -20.86 -14.77 -9.22
C GLN A 187 -22.12 -14.05 -9.73
N GLY A 188 -22.01 -12.77 -10.11
CA GLY A 188 -23.16 -11.95 -10.50
C GLY A 188 -23.42 -11.78 -12.01
N GLN A 189 -22.61 -12.34 -12.91
CA GLN A 189 -22.67 -11.98 -14.35
C GLN A 189 -22.74 -13.13 -15.37
N ASP A 190 -22.89 -14.40 -14.95
CA ASP A 190 -23.05 -15.53 -15.88
C ASP A 190 -24.51 -15.99 -16.07
N GLY A 191 -25.49 -15.18 -15.65
CA GLY A 191 -26.91 -15.56 -15.64
C GLY A 191 -27.76 -15.15 -16.86
N MET A 192 -27.23 -14.47 -17.89
CA MET A 192 -28.05 -13.91 -18.98
C MET A 192 -27.54 -14.17 -20.40
N MET A 193 -27.10 -15.39 -20.70
CA MET A 193 -27.03 -15.88 -22.09
C MET A 193 -27.73 -17.23 -22.23
N GLN A 194 -29.03 -17.23 -22.01
CA GLN A 194 -29.89 -18.24 -22.61
C GLN A 194 -31.00 -17.52 -23.39
N ASN A 195 -31.14 -17.95 -24.65
CA ASN A 195 -32.32 -17.78 -25.50
C ASN A 195 -32.33 -16.65 -26.56
N ARG A 196 -31.36 -16.67 -27.48
CA ARG A 196 -31.57 -16.21 -28.86
C ARG A 196 -30.90 -17.15 -29.86
N GLY A 197 -31.63 -18.18 -30.27
CA GLY A 197 -31.25 -19.03 -31.41
C GLY A 197 -32.39 -19.96 -31.77
N GLY A 198 -33.13 -19.65 -32.84
CA GLY A 198 -34.11 -20.60 -33.40
C GLY A 198 -35.40 -20.02 -33.98
N MET A 199 -35.35 -18.92 -34.74
CA MET A 199 -36.39 -18.64 -35.73
C MET A 199 -35.71 -18.11 -37.01
N MET A 200 -35.35 -19.03 -37.90
CA MET A 200 -35.27 -18.75 -39.32
C MET A 200 -36.05 -19.86 -40.03
N GLN A 201 -37.22 -19.46 -40.51
CA GLN A 201 -37.99 -20.13 -41.55
C GLN A 201 -37.29 -19.87 -42.88
N ASP A 202 -37.04 -20.92 -43.64
CA ASP A 202 -37.00 -20.93 -45.11
C ASP A 202 -37.49 -22.34 -45.48
N ARG A 203 -38.74 -22.51 -45.95
CA ARG A 203 -39.21 -22.33 -47.33
C ARG A 203 -38.16 -22.80 -48.33
N ASP A 204 -38.33 -24.03 -48.80
CA ASP A 204 -38.51 -24.35 -50.22
C ASP A 204 -38.71 -25.86 -50.38
N ASN A 205 -39.88 -26.26 -50.89
CA ASN A 205 -40.08 -27.58 -51.48
C ASN A 205 -40.86 -27.37 -52.79
N ASN A 206 -40.19 -27.72 -53.88
CA ASN A 206 -40.76 -27.98 -55.19
C ASN A 206 -40.76 -29.50 -55.37
#